data_AF-A0A847K4U8-F1
#
_entry.id   AF-A0A847K4U8-F1
#
_cell.length_a   1.000
_cell.length_b   1.000
_cell.length_c   1.000
_cell.angle_alpha   90.00
_cell.angle_beta   90.00
_cell.angle_gamma   90.00
#
_symmetry.space_group_name_H-M   'P 1'
#
loop_
_entity.id
_entity.type
_entity.pdbx_description
1 polymer ?
#
loop_
_entity_poly.entity_id
_entity_poly.type
_entity_poly.pdbx_seq_one_letter_code
_entity_poly.pdbx_strand_id
1 'polypeptide(L)'
;MTLDPQQITAQQLQDPSLTPDDLGIIAYLRPDLWNAIVVLPHCPQGLAQWIYDQRSERAAASTPVASAPATGAPGPDVPVAGAPTPSASSAGTSPAIKTMRLVTLGYIFVVIAMFLPIHRWDSYFGTDTEWFVALLATPLIVYFLLCGVGAGLAIGGITRKNPKLQLGAAIMAILNGGFGLFVAFLFINEFGVAGTHCAGLGLYVLAVAGLLMIVGSIFFLVKGRQKGVQTAG
;
A
#
# COMPACT_ATOMS: atom_id res chain seq x y z
N MET A 1 -6.10 35.47 -15.50
CA MET A 1 -4.78 35.60 -16.15
C MET A 1 -4.02 34.35 -15.78
N THR A 2 -3.62 33.53 -16.75
CA THR A 2 -2.81 32.33 -16.50
C THR A 2 -1.37 32.78 -16.28
N LEU A 3 -1.00 32.98 -15.02
CA LEU A 3 0.39 33.25 -14.64
C LEU A 3 1.20 31.97 -14.87
N ASP A 4 2.33 32.07 -15.56
CA ASP A 4 3.26 30.96 -15.71
C ASP A 4 4.03 30.78 -14.39
N PRO A 5 3.83 29.66 -13.65
CA PRO A 5 4.44 29.46 -12.35
C PRO A 5 5.97 29.36 -12.42
N GLN A 6 6.55 29.09 -13.59
CA GLN A 6 8.01 29.05 -13.75
C GLN A 6 8.64 30.44 -13.83
N GLN A 7 7.88 31.45 -14.27
CA GLN A 7 8.38 32.82 -14.46
C GLN A 7 8.06 33.74 -13.28
N ILE A 8 7.34 33.25 -12.27
CA ILE A 8 7.02 34.03 -11.07
C ILE A 8 8.29 34.41 -10.32
N THR A 9 8.32 35.68 -9.90
CA THR A 9 9.36 36.29 -9.07
C THR A 9 8.90 36.44 -7.63
N ALA A 10 9.84 36.63 -6.70
CA ALA A 10 9.55 36.84 -5.28
C ALA A 10 8.64 38.06 -5.00
N GLN A 11 8.64 39.07 -5.89
CA GLN A 11 7.77 40.24 -5.77
C GLN A 11 6.33 39.90 -6.20
N GLN A 12 6.16 39.07 -7.22
CA GLN A 12 4.85 38.65 -7.71
C GLN A 12 4.15 37.67 -6.76
N LEU A 13 4.90 37.00 -5.89
CA LEU A 13 4.36 36.19 -4.79
C LEU A 13 3.58 36.99 -3.74
N GLN A 14 3.71 38.32 -3.72
CA GLN A 14 2.92 39.18 -2.83
C GLN A 14 1.53 39.51 -3.39
N ASP A 15 1.20 39.06 -4.60
CA ASP A 15 -0.10 39.30 -5.21
C ASP A 15 -1.20 38.54 -4.43
N PRO A 16 -2.18 39.25 -3.83
CA PRO A 16 -3.25 38.63 -3.05
C PRO A 16 -4.24 37.82 -3.91
N SER A 17 -4.14 37.87 -5.24
CA SER A 17 -4.95 37.04 -6.14
C SER A 17 -4.46 35.60 -6.28
N LEU A 18 -3.26 35.27 -5.77
CA LEU A 18 -2.73 33.91 -5.77
C LEU A 18 -3.49 33.03 -4.78
N THR A 19 -3.97 31.88 -5.26
CA THR A 19 -4.66 30.91 -4.42
C THR A 19 -3.66 30.02 -3.67
N PRO A 20 -4.09 29.35 -2.57
CA PRO A 20 -3.29 28.35 -1.89
C PRO A 20 -2.73 27.26 -2.81
N ASP A 21 -3.52 26.84 -3.80
CA ASP A 21 -3.12 25.81 -4.78
C ASP A 21 -2.01 26.32 -5.70
N ASP A 22 -2.11 27.57 -6.16
CA ASP A 22 -1.06 28.21 -6.97
C ASP A 22 0.26 28.28 -6.20
N LEU A 23 0.21 28.63 -4.91
CA LEU A 23 1.40 28.66 -4.05
C LEU A 23 2.04 27.27 -3.89
N GLY A 24 1.22 26.21 -3.83
CA GLY A 24 1.70 24.83 -3.80
C GLY A 24 2.43 24.44 -5.08
N ILE A 25 1.86 24.77 -6.24
CA ILE A 25 2.48 24.52 -7.55
C ILE A 25 3.79 25.30 -7.70
N ILE A 26 3.81 26.58 -7.29
CA ILE A 26 5.01 27.41 -7.32
C ILE A 26 6.08 26.84 -6.37
N ALA A 27 5.72 26.44 -5.15
CA ALA A 27 6.66 25.84 -4.21
C ALA A 27 7.26 24.53 -4.73
N TYR A 28 6.49 23.74 -5.48
CA TYR A 28 6.98 22.52 -6.10
C TYR A 28 7.97 22.79 -7.25
N LEU A 29 7.64 23.74 -8.13
CA LEU A 29 8.45 24.05 -9.31
C LEU A 29 9.66 24.93 -9.01
N ARG A 30 9.60 25.78 -7.98
CA ARG A 30 10.61 26.80 -7.66
C ARG A 30 11.08 26.72 -6.20
N PRO A 31 11.97 25.77 -5.86
CA PRO A 31 12.53 25.63 -4.51
C PRO A 31 13.29 26.86 -4.01
N ASP A 32 13.79 27.69 -4.93
CA ASP A 32 14.45 28.95 -4.63
C ASP A 32 13.52 29.98 -3.97
N LEU A 33 12.20 29.88 -4.20
CA LEU A 33 11.20 30.80 -3.67
C LEU A 33 10.64 30.38 -2.30
N TRP A 34 11.06 29.23 -1.75
CA TRP A 34 10.53 28.72 -0.49
C TRP A 34 10.63 29.70 0.68
N ASN A 35 11.70 30.49 0.77
CA ASN A 35 11.83 31.50 1.83
C ASN A 35 10.81 32.63 1.69
N ALA A 36 10.47 33.02 0.46
CA ALA A 36 9.47 34.05 0.23
C ALA A 36 8.07 33.53 0.55
N ILE A 37 7.77 32.28 0.19
CA ILE A 37 6.46 31.65 0.39
C ILE A 37 6.12 31.50 1.88
N VAL A 38 7.05 31.03 2.70
CA VAL A 38 6.81 30.77 4.14
C VAL A 38 6.54 32.04 4.94
N VAL A 39 6.99 33.20 4.46
CA VAL A 39 6.80 34.50 5.13
C VAL A 39 5.49 35.19 4.72
N LEU A 40 4.78 34.65 3.71
CA LEU A 40 3.51 35.23 3.28
C LEU A 40 2.44 35.13 4.38
N PRO A 41 1.68 36.22 4.64
CA PRO A 41 0.66 36.22 5.69
C PRO A 41 -0.51 35.27 5.40
N HIS A 42 -0.70 34.88 4.15
CA HIS A 42 -1.73 33.94 3.70
C HIS A 42 -1.16 32.55 3.33
N CYS A 43 0.07 32.24 3.75
CA CYS A 43 0.65 30.92 3.52
C CYS A 43 -0.14 29.85 4.31
N PRO A 44 -0.68 28.80 3.66
CA PRO A 44 -1.32 27.70 4.36
C PRO A 44 -0.30 27.00 5.27
N GLN A 45 -0.67 26.72 6.53
CA GLN A 45 0.26 26.07 7.48
C GLN A 45 0.77 24.71 6.97
N GLY A 46 -0.07 23.95 6.26
CA GLY A 46 0.32 22.69 5.65
C GLY A 46 1.41 22.84 4.59
N LEU A 47 1.33 23.90 3.77
CA LEU A 47 2.35 24.20 2.77
C LEU A 47 3.67 24.59 3.42
N ALA A 48 3.63 25.41 4.48
CA ALA A 48 4.84 25.77 5.23
C ALA A 48 5.53 24.53 5.83
N GLN A 49 4.77 23.61 6.43
CA GLN A 49 5.31 22.35 6.95
C GLN A 49 5.93 21.48 5.86
N TRP A 50 5.24 21.30 4.73
CA TRP A 50 5.77 20.55 3.59
C TRP A 50 7.10 21.13 3.07
N ILE A 51 7.21 22.47 3.00
CA ILE A 51 8.47 23.14 2.63
C ILE A 51 9.59 22.80 3.64
N TYR A 52 9.31 22.77 4.95
CA TYR A 52 10.30 22.39 5.96
C TYR A 52 10.76 20.94 5.80
N ASP A 53 9.83 20.01 5.59
CA ASP A 53 10.15 18.59 5.39
C ASP A 53 11.02 18.40 4.15
N GLN A 54 10.65 19.01 3.03
CA GLN A 54 11.43 18.96 1.79
C GLN A 54 12.84 19.55 1.93
N ARG A 55 13.02 20.60 2.74
CA ARG A 55 14.36 21.12 3.06
C ARG A 55 15.21 20.11 3.82
N SER A 56 14.61 19.42 4.78
CA SER A 56 15.32 18.44 5.60
C SER A 56 15.81 17.25 4.77
N GLU A 57 14.98 16.77 3.83
CA GLU A 57 15.33 15.69 2.90
C GLU A 57 16.47 16.11 1.96
N ARG A 58 16.41 17.32 1.40
CA ARG A 58 17.48 17.85 0.53
C ARG A 58 18.79 18.12 1.28
N ALA A 59 18.72 18.59 2.53
CA ALA A 59 19.90 18.76 3.37
C ALA A 59 20.57 17.42 3.67
N ALA A 60 19.80 16.38 3.99
CA ALA A 60 20.31 15.03 4.22
C ALA A 60 21.04 14.46 2.98
N ALA A 61 20.48 14.67 1.79
CA ALA A 61 21.09 14.25 0.52
C ALA A 61 22.41 14.97 0.18
N SER A 62 22.70 16.11 0.82
CA SER A 62 23.87 16.94 0.54
C SER A 62 25.05 16.64 1.47
N THR A 63 24.94 15.67 2.38
CA THR A 63 26.03 15.33 3.30
C THR A 63 27.14 14.61 2.53
N PRO A 64 28.35 15.20 2.37
CA PRO A 64 29.46 14.51 1.73
C PRO A 64 29.84 13.33 2.62
N VAL A 65 29.82 12.12 2.05
CA VAL A 65 30.33 10.92 2.72
C VAL A 65 31.80 11.16 3.04
N ALA A 66 32.09 11.49 4.30
CA ALA A 66 33.44 11.49 4.84
C ALA A 66 33.96 10.05 4.71
N SER A 67 34.87 9.83 3.75
CA SER A 67 35.54 8.56 3.54
C SER A 67 36.29 8.18 4.81
N ALA A 68 35.84 7.15 5.52
CA ALA A 68 36.56 6.61 6.66
C ALA A 68 37.88 5.96 6.20
N PRO A 69 39.00 6.16 6.92
CA PRO A 69 40.27 5.57 6.54
C PRO A 69 40.29 4.07 6.85
N ALA A 70 40.56 3.28 5.81
CA ALA A 70 40.88 1.86 5.93
C ALA A 70 42.20 1.70 6.70
N THR A 71 42.14 1.03 7.85
CA THR A 71 43.34 0.55 8.56
C THR A 71 43.26 -0.97 8.60
N GLY A 72 44.16 -1.62 7.86
CA GLY A 72 44.31 -3.07 7.87
C GLY A 72 45.18 -3.55 9.03
N ALA A 73 45.06 -4.84 9.35
CA ALA A 73 46.19 -5.70 9.72
C ALA A 73 45.76 -7.19 9.67
N PRO A 74 46.54 -8.08 9.03
CA PRO A 74 46.33 -9.52 8.99
C PRO A 74 47.13 -10.27 10.06
N GLY A 75 46.61 -11.39 10.56
CA GLY A 75 47.33 -12.31 11.47
C GLY A 75 46.52 -13.57 11.82
N PRO A 76 47.17 -14.69 12.19
CA PRO A 76 46.99 -15.97 11.49
C PRO A 76 46.30 -17.10 12.28
N ASP A 77 45.81 -18.06 11.50
CA ASP A 77 45.56 -19.49 11.74
C ASP A 77 45.53 -20.04 13.18
N VAL A 78 44.37 -20.58 13.56
CA VAL A 78 44.23 -21.62 14.59
C VAL A 78 43.37 -22.75 14.01
N PRO A 79 43.87 -24.01 13.92
CA PRO A 79 43.05 -25.14 13.54
C PRO A 79 42.37 -25.72 14.78
N VAL A 80 41.05 -25.55 14.90
CA VAL A 80 40.25 -26.29 15.89
C VAL A 80 39.31 -27.23 15.15
N ALA A 81 39.64 -28.51 15.30
CA ALA A 81 38.83 -29.64 14.92
C ALA A 81 37.53 -29.70 15.71
N GLY A 82 36.46 -30.16 15.05
CA GLY A 82 35.36 -30.86 15.68
C GLY A 82 34.18 -30.02 16.16
N ALA A 83 33.19 -29.86 15.29
CA ALA A 83 31.79 -29.79 15.72
C ALA A 83 30.89 -30.39 14.63
N PRO A 84 29.92 -31.24 14.99
CA PRO A 84 29.09 -31.96 14.04
C PRO A 84 28.22 -30.97 13.26
N THR A 85 28.24 -31.11 11.94
CA THR A 85 27.31 -30.46 11.02
C THR A 85 25.88 -30.74 11.51
N PRO A 86 25.09 -29.72 11.91
CA PRO A 86 23.67 -29.93 12.06
C PRO A 86 23.15 -30.20 10.65
N SER A 87 22.74 -31.45 10.40
CA SER A 87 21.87 -31.81 9.29
C SER A 87 20.73 -30.80 9.26
N ALA A 88 20.81 -29.86 8.32
CA ALA A 88 19.73 -28.95 8.00
C ALA A 88 18.58 -29.82 7.48
N SER A 89 17.76 -30.28 8.41
CA SER A 89 16.43 -30.78 8.15
C SER A 89 15.67 -29.62 7.54
N SER A 90 15.72 -29.52 6.20
CA SER A 90 14.72 -28.82 5.44
C SER A 90 13.42 -29.61 5.64
N ALA A 91 12.81 -29.43 6.81
CA ALA A 91 11.48 -29.90 7.12
C ALA A 91 10.59 -29.32 6.03
N GLY A 92 10.32 -30.16 5.03
CA GLY A 92 9.56 -29.80 3.84
C GLY A 92 8.26 -29.22 4.34
N THR A 93 8.15 -27.90 4.25
CA THR A 93 6.95 -27.20 4.69
C THR A 93 5.87 -27.72 3.77
N SER A 94 5.02 -28.58 4.33
CA SER A 94 3.92 -29.23 3.62
C SER A 94 3.28 -28.19 2.72
N PRO A 95 3.16 -28.45 1.42
CA PRO A 95 2.79 -27.41 0.48
C PRO A 95 1.30 -27.00 0.65
N ALA A 96 0.58 -27.55 1.64
CA ALA A 96 -0.69 -27.03 2.15
C ALA A 96 -0.51 -25.83 3.11
N ILE A 97 0.56 -25.82 3.91
CA ILE A 97 0.90 -24.72 4.84
C ILE A 97 1.26 -23.46 4.05
N LYS A 98 1.94 -23.60 2.90
CA LYS A 98 2.27 -22.46 2.02
C LYS A 98 1.01 -21.79 1.43
N THR A 99 0.04 -22.58 0.98
CA THR A 99 -1.21 -22.05 0.42
C THR A 99 -2.06 -21.36 1.48
N MET A 100 -2.12 -21.92 2.69
CA MET A 100 -2.82 -21.32 3.82
C MET A 100 -2.23 -19.96 4.20
N ARG A 101 -0.90 -19.83 4.23
CA ARG A 101 -0.22 -18.55 4.49
C ARG A 101 -0.52 -17.49 3.44
N LEU A 102 -0.67 -17.86 2.17
CA LEU A 102 -0.96 -16.91 1.09
C LEU A 102 -2.37 -16.31 1.23
N VAL A 103 -3.38 -17.13 1.56
CA VAL A 103 -4.75 -16.67 1.79
C VAL A 103 -4.85 -15.79 3.03
N THR A 104 -4.17 -16.17 4.12
CA THR A 104 -4.10 -15.35 5.34
C THR A 104 -3.40 -14.01 5.10
N LEU A 105 -2.29 -14.00 4.36
CA LEU A 105 -1.61 -12.77 3.95
C LEU A 105 -2.53 -11.87 3.12
N GLY A 106 -3.23 -12.42 2.13
CA GLY A 106 -4.20 -11.67 1.34
C GLY A 106 -5.28 -11.01 2.21
N TYR A 107 -5.79 -11.72 3.21
CA TYR A 107 -6.76 -11.16 4.16
C TYR A 107 -6.18 -10.05 5.03
N ILE A 108 -4.97 -10.23 5.56
CA ILE A 108 -4.28 -9.18 6.32
C ILE A 108 -4.13 -7.92 5.46
N PHE A 109 -3.79 -8.07 4.18
CA PHE A 109 -3.75 -6.94 3.25
C PHE A 109 -5.12 -6.29 3.03
N VAL A 110 -6.22 -7.06 2.94
CA VAL A 110 -7.58 -6.49 2.87
C VAL A 110 -7.90 -5.69 4.13
N VAL A 111 -7.60 -6.24 5.31
CA VAL A 111 -7.86 -5.54 6.59
C VAL A 111 -7.01 -4.27 6.67
N ILE A 112 -5.72 -4.34 6.33
CA ILE A 112 -4.84 -3.16 6.28
C ILE A 112 -5.37 -2.14 5.26
N ALA A 113 -5.88 -2.59 4.10
CA ALA A 113 -6.49 -1.72 3.10
C ALA A 113 -7.74 -0.98 3.61
N MET A 114 -8.50 -1.55 4.54
CA MET A 114 -9.64 -0.86 5.17
C MET A 114 -9.20 0.33 6.04
N PHE A 115 -7.99 0.28 6.60
CA PHE A 115 -7.43 1.34 7.43
C PHE A 115 -6.49 2.26 6.67
N LEU A 116 -6.09 1.87 5.45
CA LEU A 116 -5.30 2.73 4.58
C LEU A 116 -6.20 3.83 4.01
N PRO A 117 -5.79 5.10 4.10
CA PRO A 117 -6.54 6.19 3.51
C PRO A 117 -6.73 5.96 2.00
N ILE A 118 -7.99 5.83 1.57
CA ILE A 118 -8.39 5.82 0.14
C ILE A 118 -8.32 7.26 -0.44
N HIS A 119 -7.44 8.11 0.12
CA HIS A 119 -7.47 9.55 -0.08
C HIS A 119 -7.14 9.95 -1.52
N ARG A 120 -7.75 11.07 -1.90
CA ARG A 120 -7.24 12.01 -2.89
C ARG A 120 -5.95 12.61 -2.33
N TRP A 121 -4.87 12.63 -3.12
CA TRP A 121 -3.61 13.24 -2.70
C TRP A 121 -3.77 14.71 -2.26
N ASP A 122 -4.77 15.39 -2.81
CA ASP A 122 -5.08 16.79 -2.57
C ASP A 122 -5.52 17.08 -1.11
N SER A 123 -5.98 16.07 -0.36
CA SER A 123 -6.57 16.24 0.98
C SER A 123 -5.63 15.96 2.16
N TYR A 124 -4.35 15.62 1.92
CA TYR A 124 -3.39 15.43 3.03
C TYR A 124 -3.12 16.73 3.82
N PHE A 125 -3.50 17.88 3.28
CA PHE A 125 -3.29 19.20 3.89
C PHE A 125 -4.56 19.83 4.50
N GLY A 126 -5.71 19.16 4.46
CA GLY A 126 -6.97 19.67 5.01
C GLY A 126 -7.66 18.63 5.91
N THR A 127 -7.86 18.98 7.18
CA THR A 127 -8.58 18.18 8.19
C THR A 127 -10.09 18.14 7.94
N ASP A 128 -10.52 17.74 6.75
CA ASP A 128 -11.94 17.54 6.47
C ASP A 128 -12.33 16.13 6.93
N THR A 129 -12.64 15.96 8.21
CA THR A 129 -13.16 14.70 8.75
C THR A 129 -14.57 14.35 8.27
N GLU A 130 -15.27 15.27 7.59
CA GLU A 130 -16.66 15.09 7.17
C GLU A 130 -16.84 13.97 6.13
N TRP A 131 -15.85 13.74 5.25
CA TRP A 131 -15.97 12.68 4.24
C TRP A 131 -15.75 11.27 4.81
N PHE A 132 -15.00 11.10 5.91
CA PHE A 132 -14.82 9.79 6.54
C PHE A 132 -16.17 9.28 7.10
N VAL A 133 -16.96 10.19 7.68
CA VAL A 133 -18.32 9.89 8.13
C VAL A 133 -19.26 9.64 6.93
N ALA A 134 -19.09 10.35 5.82
CA ALA A 134 -19.80 10.06 4.58
C ALA A 134 -19.40 8.70 3.96
N LEU A 135 -18.15 8.26 4.14
CA LEU A 135 -17.68 6.93 3.74
C LEU A 135 -18.27 5.82 4.62
N LEU A 136 -18.41 6.09 5.93
CA LEU A 136 -19.16 5.24 6.87
C LEU A 136 -20.66 5.17 6.52
N ALA A 137 -21.21 6.23 5.93
CA ALA A 137 -22.62 6.29 5.51
C ALA A 137 -22.86 5.74 4.09
N THR A 138 -21.82 5.45 3.31
CA THR A 138 -21.97 4.87 1.97
C THR A 138 -22.04 3.34 2.04
N PRO A 139 -22.72 2.69 1.06
CA PRO A 139 -22.84 1.24 1.00
C PRO A 139 -21.46 0.53 0.93
N LEU A 140 -20.39 1.26 0.61
CA LEU A 140 -18.99 0.85 0.70
C LEU A 140 -18.62 0.17 2.01
N ILE A 141 -19.04 0.70 3.16
CA ILE A 141 -18.64 0.08 4.42
C ILE A 141 -19.32 -1.28 4.63
N VAL A 142 -20.56 -1.41 4.19
CA VAL A 142 -21.30 -2.68 4.20
C VAL A 142 -20.62 -3.67 3.25
N TYR A 143 -20.13 -3.22 2.09
CA TYR A 143 -19.35 -4.06 1.18
C TYR A 143 -18.04 -4.54 1.79
N PHE A 144 -17.32 -3.64 2.47
CA PHE A 144 -16.09 -3.95 3.18
C PHE A 144 -16.33 -4.95 4.32
N LEU A 145 -17.44 -4.79 5.06
CA LEU A 145 -17.85 -5.72 6.12
C LEU A 145 -18.23 -7.10 5.57
N LEU A 146 -19.00 -7.14 4.48
CA LEU A 146 -19.34 -8.39 3.77
C LEU A 146 -18.08 -9.08 3.24
N CYS A 147 -17.13 -8.33 2.68
CA CYS A 147 -15.84 -8.88 2.24
C CYS A 147 -15.03 -9.43 3.41
N GLY A 148 -14.99 -8.70 4.54
CA GLY A 148 -14.30 -9.13 5.76
C GLY A 148 -14.90 -10.41 6.34
N VAL A 149 -16.23 -10.49 6.46
CA VAL A 149 -16.95 -11.67 6.95
C VAL A 149 -16.77 -12.85 6.00
N GLY A 150 -16.94 -12.63 4.69
CA GLY A 150 -16.77 -13.67 3.67
C GLY A 150 -15.35 -14.26 3.69
N ALA A 151 -14.34 -13.42 3.87
CA ALA A 151 -12.95 -13.85 4.00
C ALA A 151 -12.69 -14.61 5.31
N GLY A 152 -13.27 -14.15 6.43
CA GLY A 152 -13.19 -14.87 7.71
C GLY A 152 -13.81 -16.27 7.63
N LEU A 153 -14.97 -16.39 6.98
CA LEU A 153 -15.63 -17.67 6.72
C LEU A 153 -14.80 -18.55 5.77
N ALA A 154 -14.18 -17.98 4.75
CA ALA A 154 -13.30 -18.71 3.85
C ALA A 154 -12.06 -19.27 4.60
N ILE A 155 -11.41 -18.46 5.42
CA ILE A 155 -10.26 -18.91 6.23
C ILE A 155 -10.70 -20.00 7.21
N GLY A 156 -11.79 -19.77 7.94
CA GLY A 156 -12.33 -20.74 8.90
C GLY A 156 -12.80 -22.04 8.26
N GLY A 157 -13.23 -22.02 6.99
CA GLY A 157 -13.61 -23.21 6.24
C GLY A 157 -12.40 -23.97 5.68
N ILE A 158 -11.35 -23.26 5.23
CA ILE A 158 -10.09 -23.87 4.74
C ILE A 158 -9.36 -24.60 5.86
N THR A 159 -9.46 -24.13 7.11
CA THR A 159 -8.79 -24.77 8.26
C THR A 159 -9.45 -26.09 8.69
N ARG A 160 -10.71 -26.35 8.29
CA ARG A 160 -11.43 -27.57 8.68
C ARG A 160 -11.04 -28.76 7.82
N LYS A 161 -11.02 -29.96 8.41
CA LYS A 161 -10.72 -31.23 7.70
C LYS A 161 -11.80 -31.71 6.72
N ASN A 162 -12.96 -31.04 6.66
CA ASN A 162 -14.08 -31.47 5.84
C ASN A 162 -13.93 -30.95 4.39
N PRO A 163 -13.77 -31.83 3.39
CA PRO A 163 -13.53 -31.43 2.00
C PRO A 163 -14.68 -30.62 1.40
N LYS A 164 -15.93 -30.86 1.85
CA LYS A 164 -17.11 -30.10 1.38
C LYS A 164 -17.05 -28.64 1.86
N LEU A 165 -16.61 -28.42 3.11
CA LEU A 165 -16.45 -27.08 3.67
C LEU A 165 -15.26 -26.34 3.04
N GLN A 166 -14.17 -27.06 2.77
CA GLN A 166 -13.01 -26.49 2.07
C GLN A 166 -13.36 -26.04 0.65
N LEU A 167 -14.15 -26.82 -0.08
CA LEU A 167 -14.65 -26.45 -1.41
C LEU A 167 -15.54 -25.20 -1.35
N GLY A 168 -16.50 -25.17 -0.43
CA GLY A 168 -17.37 -24.00 -0.23
C GLY A 168 -16.57 -22.74 0.11
N ALA A 169 -15.58 -22.87 1.00
CA ALA A 169 -14.69 -21.78 1.37
C ALA A 169 -13.86 -21.23 0.20
N ALA A 170 -13.31 -22.12 -0.63
CA ALA A 170 -12.55 -21.71 -1.81
C ALA A 170 -13.44 -21.00 -2.85
N ILE A 171 -14.68 -21.47 -3.06
CA ILE A 171 -15.64 -20.79 -3.94
C ILE A 171 -15.97 -19.40 -3.40
N MET A 172 -16.26 -19.28 -2.11
CA MET A 172 -16.54 -17.99 -1.47
C MET A 172 -15.35 -17.03 -1.58
N ALA A 173 -14.12 -17.51 -1.41
CA ALA A 173 -12.92 -16.70 -1.61
C ALA A 173 -12.75 -16.22 -3.05
N ILE A 174 -13.08 -17.05 -4.06
CA ILE A 174 -13.06 -16.63 -5.47
C ILE A 174 -14.11 -15.55 -5.74
N LEU A 175 -15.34 -15.75 -5.28
CA LEU A 175 -16.42 -14.77 -5.47
C LEU A 175 -16.08 -13.43 -4.80
N ASN A 176 -15.57 -13.49 -3.57
CA ASN A 176 -15.21 -12.31 -2.81
C ASN A 176 -14.01 -11.57 -3.42
N GLY A 177 -12.98 -12.31 -3.84
CA GLY A 177 -11.83 -11.74 -4.55
C GLY A 177 -12.21 -11.12 -5.90
N GLY A 178 -13.07 -11.79 -6.68
CA GLY A 178 -13.56 -11.28 -7.96
C GLY A 178 -14.40 -10.01 -7.80
N PHE A 179 -15.26 -9.99 -6.79
CA PHE A 179 -16.07 -8.82 -6.47
C PHE A 179 -15.20 -7.64 -6.01
N GLY A 180 -14.21 -7.86 -5.14
CA GLY A 180 -13.27 -6.81 -4.72
C GLY A 180 -12.47 -6.23 -5.89
N LEU A 181 -12.09 -7.06 -6.85
CA LEU A 181 -11.37 -6.65 -8.06
C LEU A 181 -12.28 -5.83 -9.00
N PHE A 182 -13.54 -6.24 -9.17
CA PHE A 182 -14.55 -5.48 -9.92
C PHE A 182 -14.78 -4.09 -9.33
N VAL A 183 -14.94 -4.00 -8.00
CA VAL A 183 -15.11 -2.73 -7.29
C VAL A 183 -13.88 -1.85 -7.48
N ALA A 184 -12.67 -2.39 -7.27
CA ALA A 184 -11.44 -1.62 -7.46
C ALA A 184 -11.37 -1.06 -8.90
N PHE A 185 -11.74 -1.86 -9.90
CA PHE A 185 -11.71 -1.44 -11.31
C PHE A 185 -12.76 -0.35 -11.63
N LEU A 186 -13.97 -0.46 -11.07
CA LEU A 186 -14.99 0.58 -11.22
C LEU A 186 -14.49 1.93 -10.69
N PHE A 187 -13.95 1.94 -9.47
CA PHE A 187 -13.43 3.17 -8.87
C PHE A 187 -12.22 3.71 -9.62
N ILE A 188 -11.27 2.86 -10.00
CA ILE A 188 -10.08 3.28 -10.76
C ILE A 188 -10.50 3.93 -12.09
N ASN A 189 -11.51 3.39 -12.78
CA ASN A 189 -12.01 3.99 -14.02
C ASN A 189 -12.72 5.32 -13.76
N GLU A 190 -13.54 5.41 -12.73
CA GLU A 190 -14.27 6.64 -12.40
C GLU A 190 -13.29 7.78 -12.02
N PHE A 191 -12.24 7.48 -11.26
CA PHE A 191 -11.18 8.44 -10.94
C PHE A 191 -10.27 8.75 -12.15
N GLY A 192 -9.95 7.75 -12.97
CA GLY A 192 -9.06 7.91 -14.12
C GLY A 192 -9.66 8.75 -15.25
N VAL A 193 -10.98 8.65 -15.47
CA VAL A 193 -11.69 9.43 -16.51
C VAL A 193 -11.80 10.91 -16.13
N ALA A 194 -11.82 11.24 -14.83
CA ALA A 194 -11.89 12.62 -14.36
C ALA A 194 -10.58 13.42 -14.58
N GLY A 195 -9.46 12.78 -14.90
CA GLY A 195 -8.20 13.43 -15.28
C GLY A 195 -7.47 14.21 -14.16
N THR A 196 -8.12 14.40 -13.01
CA THR A 196 -7.62 15.21 -11.89
C THR A 196 -7.32 14.41 -10.63
N HIS A 197 -7.55 13.09 -10.61
CA HIS A 197 -7.46 12.31 -9.37
C HIS A 197 -6.68 11.00 -9.55
N CYS A 198 -5.63 10.83 -8.74
CA CYS A 198 -4.98 9.53 -8.57
C CYS A 198 -5.83 8.66 -7.65
N ALA A 199 -6.08 7.41 -8.06
CA ALA A 199 -6.71 6.42 -7.18
C ALA A 199 -5.87 6.24 -5.91
N GLY A 200 -6.50 6.26 -4.74
CA GLY A 200 -5.78 6.05 -3.47
C GLY A 200 -5.11 4.68 -3.42
N LEU A 201 -3.97 4.60 -2.71
CA LEU A 201 -3.19 3.36 -2.54
C LEU A 201 -4.07 2.17 -2.11
N GLY A 202 -5.08 2.43 -1.26
CA GLY A 202 -6.03 1.42 -0.79
C GLY A 202 -6.76 0.66 -1.91
N LEU A 203 -7.10 1.31 -3.03
CA LEU A 203 -7.76 0.65 -4.18
C LEU A 203 -6.83 -0.33 -4.88
N TYR A 204 -5.55 0.02 -5.04
CA TYR A 204 -4.56 -0.88 -5.61
C TYR A 204 -4.30 -2.07 -4.68
N VAL A 205 -4.19 -1.84 -3.37
CA VAL A 205 -4.06 -2.92 -2.39
C VAL A 205 -5.27 -3.85 -2.43
N LEU A 206 -6.49 -3.31 -2.55
CA LEU A 206 -7.71 -4.11 -2.70
C LEU A 206 -7.69 -4.97 -3.98
N ALA A 207 -7.29 -4.39 -5.11
CA ALA A 207 -7.18 -5.12 -6.38
C ALA A 207 -6.17 -6.28 -6.29
N VAL A 208 -4.99 -6.01 -5.72
CA VAL A 208 -3.94 -7.02 -5.51
C VAL A 208 -4.42 -8.10 -4.55
N ALA A 209 -5.07 -7.73 -3.44
CA ALA A 209 -5.57 -8.67 -2.46
C ALA A 209 -6.68 -9.57 -3.04
N GLY A 210 -7.58 -8.99 -3.84
CA GLY A 210 -8.62 -9.74 -4.58
C GLY A 210 -8.00 -10.74 -5.54
N LEU A 211 -7.00 -10.33 -6.32
CA LEU A 211 -6.28 -11.20 -7.25
C LEU A 211 -5.59 -12.37 -6.50
N LEU A 212 -4.90 -12.08 -5.40
CA LEU A 212 -4.24 -13.10 -4.58
C LEU A 212 -5.23 -14.11 -3.99
N MET A 213 -6.42 -13.67 -3.57
CA MET A 213 -7.47 -14.59 -3.11
C MET A 213 -7.96 -15.51 -4.22
N ILE A 214 -8.21 -14.99 -5.43
CA ILE A 214 -8.65 -15.79 -6.57
C ILE A 214 -7.58 -16.83 -6.92
N VAL A 215 -6.33 -16.38 -7.12
CA VAL A 215 -5.21 -17.26 -7.50
C VAL A 215 -4.97 -18.32 -6.42
N GLY A 216 -4.90 -17.92 -5.15
CA GLY A 216 -4.70 -18.84 -4.03
C GLY A 216 -5.80 -19.91 -3.94
N SER A 217 -7.05 -19.52 -4.18
CA SER A 217 -8.19 -20.43 -4.14
C SER A 217 -8.21 -21.40 -5.33
N ILE A 218 -7.86 -20.94 -6.53
CA ILE A 218 -7.72 -21.81 -7.70
C ILE A 218 -6.62 -22.86 -7.46
N PHE A 219 -5.44 -22.44 -6.99
CA PHE A 219 -4.36 -23.37 -6.66
C PHE A 219 -4.78 -24.40 -5.61
N PHE A 220 -5.53 -23.97 -4.60
CA PHE A 220 -6.07 -24.85 -3.58
C PHE A 220 -7.01 -25.91 -4.17
N LEU A 221 -7.93 -25.51 -5.05
CA LEU A 221 -8.88 -26.42 -5.71
C LEU A 221 -8.20 -27.43 -6.64
N VAL A 222 -7.25 -26.98 -7.46
CA VAL A 222 -6.49 -27.85 -8.37
C VAL A 222 -5.76 -28.95 -7.60
N LYS A 223 -5.12 -28.58 -6.49
CA LYS A 223 -4.37 -29.50 -5.66
C LYS A 223 -5.25 -30.43 -4.83
N GLY A 224 -6.42 -29.94 -4.38
CA GLY A 224 -7.42 -30.76 -3.71
C GLY A 224 -7.90 -31.92 -4.59
N ARG A 225 -8.11 -31.66 -5.89
CA ARG A 225 -8.47 -32.71 -6.87
C ARG A 225 -7.40 -33.80 -6.99
N GLN A 226 -6.12 -33.43 -7.05
CA GLN A 226 -5.03 -34.42 -7.20
C GLN A 226 -4.97 -35.41 -6.05
N LYS A 227 -5.24 -34.96 -4.81
CA LYS A 227 -5.28 -35.86 -3.65
C LYS A 227 -6.45 -36.83 -3.68
N GLY A 228 -7.63 -36.37 -4.12
CA GLY A 228 -8.82 -37.22 -4.21
C GLY A 228 -8.66 -38.37 -5.22
N VAL A 229 -7.94 -38.14 -6.31
CA VAL A 229 -7.65 -39.16 -7.34
C VAL A 229 -6.69 -40.24 -6.81
N GLN A 230 -5.71 -39.87 -5.99
CA GLN A 230 -4.73 -40.83 -5.43
C GLN A 230 -5.32 -41.75 -4.35
N THR A 231 -6.41 -41.37 -3.70
CA THR A 231 -7.06 -42.19 -2.66
C THR A 231 -8.17 -43.09 -3.19
N ALA A 232 -8.52 -42.97 -4.47
CA ALA A 232 -9.63 -43.70 -5.10
C ALA A 232 -9.17 -44.83 -6.05
N GLY A 233 -7.86 -45.03 -6.20
CA GLY A 233 -7.25 -46.15 -6.94
C GLY A 233 -6.46 -47.05 -5.99
#